data_AF-A0A1Y0RUP5-F1
#
_entry.id   AF-A0A1Y0RUP5-F1
#
_cell.length_a   1.000
_cell.length_b   1.000
_cell.length_c   1.000
_cell.angle_alpha   90.00
_cell.angle_beta   90.00
_cell.angle_gamma   90.00
#
_symmetry.space_group_name_H-M   'P 1'
#
loop_
_entity.id
_entity.type
_entity.pdbx_description
1 polymer ?
#
loop_
_entity_poly.entity_id
_entity_poly.type
_entity_poly.pdbx_seq_one_letter_code
_entity_poly.pdbx_strand_id
1 'polypeptide(L)'
;MKQPDGTPFTEDEAKNLQPGQEICLPIRGGTNKGGFRDFLEALGRRETGLPSGDPNQYKVENSLSFMGKYQFGEPLLIDLGYYIPKDGIFFGNGADKNFWRGTWTGKKGIDSKSQFLNSPDVQEFAIREEFALNWKRINDTLKGQGKSIDKFLGQEKIFIDRGVSKTIIITLSGILAGAHLRGASGLADLLLKDQVSADEFGTSILEYISELGGYDVSPVDFENPGF
;
A
#
# COMPACT_ATOMS: atom_id res chain seq x y z
N MET A 1 6.44 -1.64 -34.92
CA MET A 1 6.02 -1.97 -33.54
C MET A 1 5.62 -3.44 -33.52
N LYS A 2 5.91 -4.17 -32.44
CA LYS A 2 5.49 -5.58 -32.28
C LYS A 2 4.56 -5.66 -31.08
N GLN A 3 3.58 -6.56 -31.13
CA GLN A 3 2.74 -6.88 -29.98
C GLN A 3 3.59 -7.44 -28.83
N PRO A 4 3.10 -7.45 -27.58
CA PRO A 4 3.85 -7.93 -26.41
C PRO A 4 4.40 -9.38 -26.55
N ASP A 5 3.73 -10.21 -27.36
CA ASP A 5 4.10 -11.60 -27.70
C ASP A 5 5.15 -11.72 -28.82
N GLY A 6 5.60 -10.59 -29.40
CA GLY A 6 6.59 -10.54 -30.47
C GLY A 6 6.03 -10.69 -31.88
N THR A 7 4.72 -10.83 -32.04
CA THR A 7 4.06 -10.83 -33.35
C THR A 7 4.01 -9.41 -33.94
N PRO A 8 4.05 -9.26 -35.26
CA PRO A 8 3.80 -7.97 -35.90
C PRO A 8 2.34 -7.56 -35.70
N PHE A 9 2.06 -6.28 -35.43
CA PHE A 9 0.70 -5.77 -35.54
C PHE A 9 0.20 -5.94 -36.98
N THR A 10 -1.05 -6.37 -37.12
CA THR A 10 -1.76 -6.36 -38.40
C THR A 10 -2.08 -4.92 -38.81
N GLU A 11 -2.32 -4.71 -40.10
CA GLU A 11 -2.65 -3.37 -40.63
C GLU A 11 -3.94 -2.78 -40.03
N ASP A 12 -4.88 -3.62 -39.61
CA ASP A 12 -6.14 -3.16 -39.00
C ASP A 12 -5.98 -2.80 -37.52
N GLU A 13 -5.07 -3.45 -36.80
CA GLU A 13 -4.72 -3.06 -35.41
C GLU A 13 -3.93 -1.76 -35.37
N ALA A 14 -3.02 -1.57 -36.33
CA ALA A 14 -2.23 -0.34 -36.43
C ALA A 14 -3.08 0.92 -36.69
N LYS A 15 -4.22 0.77 -37.38
CA LYS A 15 -5.17 1.87 -37.66
C LYS A 15 -5.94 2.35 -36.42
N ASN A 16 -5.99 1.54 -35.35
CA ASN A 16 -6.73 1.85 -34.13
C ASN A 16 -5.86 2.44 -33.01
N LEU A 17 -4.55 2.61 -33.22
CA LEU A 17 -3.63 3.21 -32.26
C LEU A 17 -3.63 4.73 -32.38
N GLN A 18 -3.87 5.45 -31.28
CA GLN A 18 -3.80 6.91 -31.26
C GLN A 18 -2.40 7.43 -30.86
N PRO A 19 -1.91 8.53 -31.46
CA PRO A 19 -0.65 9.15 -31.06
C PRO A 19 -0.68 9.56 -29.57
N GLY A 20 0.21 8.99 -28.76
CA GLY A 20 0.33 9.30 -27.33
C GLY A 20 -0.35 8.29 -26.38
N GLN A 21 -0.91 7.20 -26.89
CA GLN A 21 -1.45 6.14 -26.04
C GLN A 21 -0.32 5.36 -25.35
N GLU A 22 -0.19 5.51 -24.03
CA GLU A 22 0.71 4.67 -23.22
C GLU A 22 0.19 3.24 -23.24
N ILE A 23 0.92 2.36 -23.92
CA ILE A 23 0.68 0.92 -23.84
C ILE A 23 1.31 0.46 -22.54
N CYS A 24 0.49 0.18 -21.52
CA CYS A 24 0.94 -0.50 -20.31
C CYS A 24 1.51 -1.86 -20.73
N LEU A 25 2.84 -1.99 -20.76
CA LEU A 25 3.49 -3.25 -21.06
C LEU A 25 3.28 -4.17 -19.86
N PRO A 26 2.71 -5.38 -20.02
CA PRO A 26 2.74 -6.35 -18.95
C PRO A 26 4.21 -6.66 -18.63
N ILE A 27 4.58 -6.47 -17.36
CA ILE A 27 5.90 -6.80 -16.84
C ILE A 27 6.16 -8.28 -17.15
N ARG A 28 7.14 -8.55 -18.03
CA ARG A 28 7.57 -9.91 -18.34
C ARG A 28 8.09 -10.57 -17.06
N GLY A 29 7.31 -11.48 -16.48
CA GLY A 29 7.80 -12.45 -15.50
C GLY A 29 6.92 -12.66 -14.25
N GLY A 30 5.98 -11.77 -13.95
CA GLY A 30 5.06 -11.95 -12.81
C GLY A 30 3.71 -12.51 -13.27
N THR A 31 3.20 -13.56 -12.64
CA THR A 31 1.79 -13.92 -12.77
C THR A 31 0.95 -12.73 -12.32
N ASN A 32 0.12 -12.14 -13.19
CA ASN A 32 -0.84 -11.12 -12.79
C ASN A 32 -1.77 -11.72 -11.73
N LYS A 33 -1.75 -11.17 -10.51
CA LYS A 33 -2.52 -11.70 -9.36
C LYS A 33 -3.93 -11.11 -9.26
N GLY A 34 -4.34 -10.28 -10.22
CA GLY A 34 -5.60 -9.55 -10.19
C GLY A 34 -5.37 -8.04 -10.12
N GLY A 35 -6.46 -7.28 -10.09
CA GLY A 35 -6.43 -5.82 -10.07
C GLY A 35 -6.36 -5.23 -8.66
N PHE A 36 -6.56 -3.91 -8.55
CA PHE A 36 -6.51 -3.20 -7.27
C PHE A 36 -7.47 -3.74 -6.20
N ARG A 37 -8.66 -4.21 -6.61
CA ARG A 37 -9.61 -4.84 -5.67
C ARG A 37 -9.04 -6.14 -5.08
N ASP A 38 -8.42 -6.98 -5.91
CA ASP A 38 -7.81 -8.23 -5.46
C ASP A 38 -6.62 -7.97 -4.52
N PHE A 39 -5.86 -6.89 -4.80
CA PHE A 39 -4.82 -6.41 -3.90
C PHE A 39 -5.36 -6.02 -2.52
N LEU A 40 -6.43 -5.23 -2.47
CA LEU A 40 -7.07 -4.83 -1.20
C LEU A 40 -7.63 -6.03 -0.43
N GLU A 41 -8.23 -7.00 -1.12
CA GLU A 41 -8.71 -8.24 -0.51
C GLU A 41 -7.58 -9.12 0.04
N ALA A 42 -6.44 -9.15 -0.64
CA ALA A 42 -5.25 -9.86 -0.17
C ALA A 42 -4.58 -9.15 1.01
N LEU A 43 -4.48 -7.82 0.97
CA LEU A 43 -3.97 -7.02 2.08
C LEU A 43 -4.85 -7.21 3.32
N GLY A 44 -6.17 -7.04 3.19
CA GLY A 44 -7.09 -7.22 4.30
C GLY A 44 -7.03 -8.62 4.92
N ARG A 45 -6.87 -9.66 4.10
CA ARG A 45 -6.62 -11.02 4.58
C ARG A 45 -5.28 -11.15 5.31
N ARG A 46 -4.22 -10.52 4.81
CA ARG A 46 -2.89 -10.54 5.44
C ARG A 46 -2.89 -9.87 6.81
N GLU A 47 -3.58 -8.74 6.90
CA GLU A 47 -3.70 -7.92 8.11
C GLU A 47 -4.55 -8.58 9.20
N THR A 48 -5.67 -9.22 8.81
CA THR A 48 -6.65 -9.74 9.77
C THR A 48 -6.53 -11.24 10.04
N GLY A 49 -5.94 -11.99 9.11
CA GLY A 49 -5.99 -13.46 9.09
C GLY A 49 -7.35 -14.05 8.69
N LEU A 50 -8.37 -13.21 8.46
CA LEU A 50 -9.70 -13.66 8.02
C LEU A 50 -9.76 -13.82 6.50
N PRO A 51 -10.61 -14.72 5.96
CA PRO A 51 -10.79 -14.88 4.52
C PRO A 51 -11.17 -13.56 3.82
N SER A 52 -10.68 -13.38 2.60
CA SER A 52 -11.08 -12.26 1.73
C SER A 52 -12.61 -12.23 1.56
N GLY A 53 -13.19 -11.04 1.61
CA GLY A 53 -14.64 -10.81 1.57
C GLY A 53 -15.39 -11.08 2.88
N ASP A 54 -14.72 -11.52 3.96
CA ASP A 54 -15.39 -11.66 5.27
C ASP A 54 -15.69 -10.26 5.85
N PRO A 55 -16.97 -9.90 6.07
CA PRO A 55 -17.32 -8.58 6.61
C PRO A 55 -16.79 -8.34 8.03
N ASN A 56 -16.38 -9.38 8.76
CA ASN A 56 -15.74 -9.22 10.07
C ASN A 56 -14.33 -8.66 9.98
N GLN A 57 -13.69 -8.65 8.80
CA GLN A 57 -12.40 -7.98 8.60
C GLN A 57 -12.44 -6.53 9.07
N TYR A 58 -13.51 -5.79 8.75
CA TYR A 58 -13.69 -4.39 9.14
C TYR A 58 -13.85 -4.16 10.65
N LYS A 59 -14.03 -5.22 11.44
CA LYS A 59 -14.30 -5.19 12.88
C LYS A 59 -13.14 -5.72 13.73
N VAL A 60 -12.06 -6.19 13.11
CA VAL A 60 -10.92 -6.78 13.83
C VAL A 60 -10.19 -5.70 14.63
N GLU A 61 -9.75 -6.06 15.83
CA GLU A 61 -8.81 -5.27 16.63
C GLU A 61 -7.75 -6.21 17.22
N ASN A 62 -6.47 -5.86 17.07
CA ASN A 62 -5.38 -6.66 17.61
C ASN A 62 -4.98 -6.24 19.04
N SER A 63 -3.98 -6.92 19.62
CA SER A 63 -3.52 -6.66 21.00
C SER A 63 -2.91 -5.26 21.21
N LEU A 64 -2.44 -4.60 20.15
CA LEU A 64 -1.94 -3.23 20.15
C LEU A 64 -3.04 -2.21 19.76
N SER A 65 -4.29 -2.66 19.67
CA SER A 65 -5.46 -1.86 19.34
C SER A 65 -5.42 -1.21 17.94
N PHE A 66 -4.66 -1.78 17.00
CA PHE A 66 -4.86 -1.51 15.57
C PHE A 66 -6.17 -2.14 15.12
N MET A 67 -6.88 -1.48 14.21
CA MET A 67 -8.29 -1.78 13.99
C MET A 67 -8.74 -1.78 12.52
N GLY A 68 -9.76 -2.58 12.23
CA GLY A 68 -10.36 -2.68 10.91
C GLY A 68 -9.61 -3.60 9.95
N LYS A 69 -10.11 -3.66 8.71
CA LYS A 69 -9.62 -4.57 7.66
C LYS A 69 -8.14 -4.35 7.36
N TYR A 70 -7.69 -3.11 7.49
CA TYR A 70 -6.32 -2.68 7.19
C TYR A 70 -5.53 -2.27 8.44
N GLN A 71 -5.96 -2.75 9.62
CA GLN A 71 -5.27 -2.55 10.91
C GLN A 71 -4.77 -1.11 11.13
N PHE A 72 -5.67 -0.13 11.03
CA PHE A 72 -5.35 1.29 11.21
C PHE A 72 -4.90 1.60 12.64
N GLY A 73 -3.84 2.39 12.77
CA GLY A 73 -3.34 2.94 14.03
C GLY A 73 -3.56 4.46 14.15
N GLU A 74 -3.40 4.98 15.37
CA GLU A 74 -3.48 6.41 15.68
C GLU A 74 -2.55 7.25 14.78
N PRO A 75 -1.24 6.94 14.60
CA PRO A 75 -0.36 7.75 13.76
C PRO A 75 -0.91 7.98 12.35
N LEU A 76 -1.42 6.92 11.73
CA LEU A 76 -1.96 7.01 10.38
C LEU A 76 -3.26 7.82 10.34
N LEU A 77 -4.20 7.55 11.25
CA LEU A 77 -5.46 8.30 11.27
C LEU A 77 -5.27 9.78 11.65
N ILE A 78 -4.18 10.13 12.32
CA ILE A 78 -3.74 11.51 12.54
C ILE A 78 -3.27 12.13 11.23
N ASP A 79 -2.35 11.45 10.52
CA ASP A 79 -1.83 11.89 9.23
C ASP A 79 -2.93 12.08 8.17
N LEU A 80 -3.97 11.23 8.21
CA LEU A 80 -5.13 11.31 7.33
C LEU A 80 -6.20 12.31 7.82
N GLY A 81 -6.07 12.87 9.02
CA GLY A 81 -6.98 13.87 9.58
C GLY A 81 -8.34 13.31 10.07
N TYR A 82 -8.43 12.02 10.35
CA TYR A 82 -9.61 11.43 11.03
C TYR A 82 -9.57 11.63 12.54
N TYR A 83 -8.38 11.85 13.10
CA TYR A 83 -8.18 11.79 14.55
C TYR A 83 -7.13 12.80 15.03
N ILE A 84 -7.36 13.37 16.20
CA ILE A 84 -6.46 14.30 16.88
C ILE A 84 -6.05 13.64 18.21
N PRO A 85 -4.75 13.41 18.46
CA PRO A 85 -4.31 12.74 19.67
C PRO A 85 -4.50 13.65 20.88
N LYS A 86 -4.82 13.05 22.03
CA LYS A 86 -4.86 13.79 23.29
C LYS A 86 -3.45 14.08 23.77
N ASP A 87 -3.18 15.34 24.11
CA ASP A 87 -1.88 15.80 24.64
C ASP A 87 -0.68 15.48 23.71
N GLY A 88 -0.92 15.26 22.42
CA GLY A 88 0.11 14.84 21.47
C GLY A 88 0.58 13.39 21.63
N ILE A 89 -0.02 12.61 22.52
CA ILE A 89 0.38 11.23 22.83
C ILE A 89 -0.39 10.24 21.96
N PHE A 90 0.34 9.36 21.27
CA PHE A 90 -0.21 8.30 20.43
C PHE A 90 0.81 7.16 20.29
N PHE A 91 0.41 6.04 19.66
CA PHE A 91 1.30 4.90 19.45
C PHE A 91 2.63 5.30 18.80
N GLY A 92 3.77 4.95 19.42
CA GLY A 92 5.10 5.33 18.95
C GLY A 92 5.53 6.75 19.34
N ASN A 93 4.66 7.54 19.95
CA ASN A 93 4.95 8.86 20.51
C ASN A 93 4.36 9.01 21.92
N GLY A 94 5.03 8.41 22.90
CA GLY A 94 4.63 8.44 24.31
C GLY A 94 3.58 7.39 24.72
N ALA A 95 3.08 6.58 23.77
CA ALA A 95 2.25 5.42 24.05
C ALA A 95 2.76 4.15 23.36
N ASP A 96 2.55 3.01 24.01
CA ASP A 96 2.96 1.66 23.59
C ASP A 96 1.86 0.91 22.81
N LYS A 97 0.65 1.48 22.74
CA LYS A 97 -0.46 1.00 21.91
C LYS A 97 -1.39 2.13 21.49
N ASN A 98 -2.32 1.82 20.59
CA ASN A 98 -3.35 2.75 20.14
C ASN A 98 -4.44 2.92 21.21
N PHE A 99 -4.36 3.96 22.04
CA PHE A 99 -5.30 4.12 23.16
C PHE A 99 -6.63 4.75 22.77
N TRP A 100 -6.69 5.43 21.62
CA TRP A 100 -7.91 6.07 21.11
C TRP A 100 -8.54 7.09 22.11
N ARG A 101 -7.70 7.79 22.88
CA ARG A 101 -8.08 8.75 23.95
C ARG A 101 -8.32 10.21 23.51
N GLY A 102 -8.05 10.49 22.25
CA GLY A 102 -8.17 11.78 21.58
C GLY A 102 -9.56 12.04 21.02
N THR A 103 -9.61 12.81 19.93
CA THR A 103 -10.86 13.30 19.35
C THR A 103 -10.93 12.94 17.87
N TRP A 104 -12.03 12.32 17.46
CA TRP A 104 -12.34 12.09 16.05
C TRP A 104 -12.85 13.38 15.43
N THR A 105 -12.42 13.67 14.21
CA THR A 105 -12.64 14.98 13.57
C THR A 105 -14.01 15.13 12.90
N GLY A 106 -14.77 14.05 12.75
CA GLY A 106 -15.97 14.03 11.92
C GLY A 106 -15.69 13.85 10.42
N LYS A 107 -14.42 13.66 10.01
CA LYS A 107 -14.06 13.41 8.61
C LYS A 107 -14.83 12.20 8.07
N LYS A 108 -15.43 12.35 6.89
CA LYS A 108 -16.34 11.36 6.27
C LYS A 108 -17.51 10.93 7.17
N GLY A 109 -17.93 11.80 8.09
CA GLY A 109 -19.05 11.53 9.00
C GLY A 109 -18.71 10.61 10.18
N ILE A 110 -17.41 10.41 10.48
CA ILE A 110 -16.97 9.54 11.57
C ILE A 110 -16.50 10.37 12.77
N ASP A 111 -17.22 10.23 13.89
CA ASP A 111 -16.98 10.92 15.17
C ASP A 111 -16.49 9.99 16.30
N SER A 112 -16.33 8.70 16.01
CA SER A 112 -15.96 7.71 17.01
C SER A 112 -15.34 6.46 16.42
N LYS A 113 -14.55 5.78 17.25
CA LYS A 113 -13.95 4.47 16.94
C LYS A 113 -15.01 3.44 16.51
N SER A 114 -16.15 3.43 17.21
CA SER A 114 -17.25 2.53 16.89
C SER A 114 -17.82 2.81 15.49
N GLN A 115 -18.03 4.08 15.13
CA GLN A 115 -18.48 4.41 13.78
C GLN A 115 -17.45 4.01 12.72
N PHE A 116 -16.15 4.23 12.95
CA PHE A 116 -15.09 3.83 12.02
C PHE A 116 -15.10 2.31 11.76
N LEU A 117 -15.16 1.50 12.82
CA LEU A 117 -15.23 0.03 12.74
C LEU A 117 -16.51 -0.49 12.06
N ASN A 118 -17.59 0.29 12.10
CA ASN A 118 -18.87 -0.06 11.47
C ASN A 118 -19.08 0.61 10.10
N SER A 119 -18.04 1.23 9.52
CA SER A 119 -18.13 1.91 8.22
C SER A 119 -17.11 1.34 7.22
N PRO A 120 -17.40 0.19 6.58
CA PRO A 120 -16.53 -0.43 5.59
C PRO A 120 -16.06 0.55 4.51
N ASP A 121 -16.97 1.32 3.93
CA ASP A 121 -16.63 2.30 2.89
C ASP A 121 -15.60 3.33 3.36
N VAL A 122 -15.68 3.78 4.63
CA VAL A 122 -14.71 4.73 5.17
C VAL A 122 -13.33 4.09 5.36
N GLN A 123 -13.26 2.80 5.71
CA GLN A 123 -11.99 2.07 5.75
C GLN A 123 -11.41 1.91 4.34
N GLU A 124 -12.25 1.63 3.33
CA GLU A 124 -11.84 1.56 1.91
C GLU A 124 -11.38 2.92 1.36
N PHE A 125 -11.95 4.03 1.85
CA PHE A 125 -11.45 5.36 1.54
C PHE A 125 -10.11 5.63 2.25
N ALA A 126 -10.02 5.35 3.54
CA ALA A 126 -8.83 5.66 4.34
C ALA A 126 -7.58 4.92 3.83
N ILE A 127 -7.69 3.66 3.39
CA ILE A 127 -6.55 2.91 2.82
C ILE A 127 -6.06 3.54 1.51
N ARG A 128 -6.95 4.08 0.67
CA ARG A 128 -6.56 4.79 -0.55
C ARG A 128 -5.88 6.12 -0.23
N GLU A 129 -6.38 6.84 0.77
CA GLU A 129 -5.74 8.07 1.25
C GLU A 129 -4.34 7.80 1.81
N GLU A 130 -4.15 6.69 2.54
CA GLU A 130 -2.83 6.24 3.00
C GLU A 130 -1.90 5.93 1.83
N PHE A 131 -2.35 5.17 0.83
CA PHE A 131 -1.55 4.87 -0.36
C PHE A 131 -1.15 6.14 -1.11
N ALA A 132 -2.06 7.09 -1.31
CA ALA A 132 -1.76 8.37 -1.93
C ALA A 132 -0.74 9.18 -1.11
N LEU A 133 -0.91 9.23 0.21
CA LEU A 133 0.00 9.93 1.11
C LEU A 133 1.40 9.30 1.10
N ASN A 134 1.48 7.98 1.19
CA ASN A 134 2.74 7.23 1.15
C ASN A 134 3.41 7.37 -0.21
N TRP A 135 2.67 7.20 -1.31
CA TRP A 135 3.14 7.40 -2.69
C TRP A 135 3.79 8.79 -2.87
N LYS A 136 3.11 9.83 -2.40
CA LYS A 136 3.63 11.20 -2.42
C LYS A 136 4.92 11.32 -1.61
N ARG A 137 4.92 10.88 -0.34
CA ARG A 137 6.08 10.99 0.58
C ARG A 137 7.31 10.23 0.06
N ILE A 138 7.10 9.05 -0.55
CA ILE A 138 8.18 8.28 -1.16
C ILE A 138 8.75 9.03 -2.36
N ASN A 139 7.90 9.50 -3.29
CA ASN A 139 8.36 10.27 -4.45
C ASN A 139 9.10 11.55 -4.05
N ASP A 140 8.61 12.28 -3.03
CA ASP A 140 9.30 13.46 -2.50
C ASP A 140 10.71 13.11 -1.96
N THR A 141 10.82 12.00 -1.22
CA THR A 141 12.10 11.50 -0.69
C THR A 141 13.06 11.10 -1.82
N LEU A 142 12.57 10.36 -2.81
CA LEU A 142 13.36 9.92 -3.98
C LEU A 142 13.79 11.10 -4.84
N LYS A 143 12.94 12.12 -5.00
CA LYS A 143 13.25 13.35 -5.75
C LYS A 143 14.42 14.10 -5.13
N GLY A 144 14.54 14.11 -3.80
CA GLY A 144 15.72 14.63 -3.10
C GLY A 144 17.04 13.95 -3.49
N GLN A 145 16.98 12.74 -4.06
CA GLN A 145 18.11 11.95 -4.57
C GLN A 145 18.14 11.89 -6.11
N GLY A 146 17.35 12.72 -6.80
CA GLY A 146 17.26 12.74 -8.26
C GLY A 146 16.61 11.49 -8.87
N LYS A 147 15.71 10.81 -8.14
CA LYS A 147 15.02 9.58 -8.56
C LYS A 147 13.50 9.73 -8.48
N SER A 148 12.77 8.83 -9.12
CA SER A 148 11.33 8.60 -8.96
C SER A 148 11.06 7.12 -8.70
N ILE A 149 9.83 6.77 -8.29
CA ILE A 149 9.45 5.36 -8.10
C ILE A 149 9.58 4.56 -9.41
N ASP A 150 9.29 5.16 -10.56
CA ASP A 150 9.38 4.50 -11.88
C ASP A 150 10.78 3.95 -12.14
N LYS A 151 11.81 4.54 -11.54
CA LYS A 151 13.17 4.03 -11.65
C LYS A 151 13.27 2.59 -11.13
N PHE A 152 12.47 2.20 -10.15
CA PHE A 152 12.53 0.91 -9.47
C PHE A 152 11.52 -0.12 -9.99
N LEU A 153 10.40 0.32 -10.57
CA LEU A 153 9.34 -0.58 -11.04
C LEU A 153 9.86 -1.58 -12.07
N GLY A 154 9.48 -2.85 -11.92
CA GLY A 154 9.89 -3.96 -12.77
C GLY A 154 11.31 -4.47 -12.54
N GLN A 155 12.11 -3.85 -11.66
CA GLN A 155 13.43 -4.36 -11.34
C GLN A 155 13.33 -5.65 -10.51
N GLU A 156 14.12 -6.65 -10.90
CA GLU A 156 14.44 -7.78 -10.04
C GLU A 156 15.65 -7.40 -9.15
N LYS A 157 15.49 -7.52 -7.84
CA LYS A 157 16.55 -7.25 -6.86
C LYS A 157 16.69 -8.42 -5.89
N ILE A 158 17.92 -8.69 -5.49
CA ILE A 158 18.24 -9.65 -4.43
C ILE A 158 18.46 -8.86 -3.14
N PHE A 159 17.65 -9.15 -2.13
CA PHE A 159 17.82 -8.62 -0.78
C PHE A 159 18.29 -9.72 0.18
N ILE A 160 18.97 -9.33 1.25
CA ILE A 160 19.32 -10.24 2.34
C ILE A 160 18.41 -9.94 3.53
N ASP A 161 17.60 -10.91 3.93
CA ASP A 161 16.68 -10.81 5.06
C ASP A 161 17.07 -11.87 6.09
N ARG A 162 17.56 -11.44 7.27
CA ARG A 162 18.01 -12.36 8.34
C ARG A 162 18.99 -13.44 7.85
N GLY A 163 19.88 -13.06 6.94
CA GLY A 163 20.88 -13.97 6.35
C GLY A 163 20.37 -14.83 5.19
N VAL A 164 19.11 -14.69 4.79
CA VAL A 164 18.51 -15.42 3.66
C VAL A 164 18.34 -14.48 2.46
N SER A 165 18.86 -14.90 1.31
CA SER A 165 18.66 -14.16 0.06
C SER A 165 17.23 -14.32 -0.44
N LYS A 166 16.58 -13.20 -0.79
CA LYS A 166 15.25 -13.13 -1.39
C LYS A 166 15.32 -12.36 -2.70
N THR A 167 14.88 -12.98 -3.80
CA THR A 167 14.71 -12.31 -5.09
C THR A 167 13.31 -11.71 -5.16
N ILE A 168 13.24 -10.40 -5.39
CA ILE A 168 12.00 -9.63 -5.38
C ILE A 168 11.90 -8.85 -6.69
N ILE A 169 10.75 -8.95 -7.35
CA ILE A 169 10.37 -8.03 -8.43
C ILE A 169 9.64 -6.85 -7.80
N ILE A 170 10.18 -5.65 -7.97
CA ILE A 170 9.59 -4.42 -7.44
C ILE A 170 8.37 -4.06 -8.29
N THR A 171 7.19 -4.05 -7.66
CA THR A 171 5.90 -3.71 -8.30
C THR A 171 5.21 -2.61 -7.52
N LEU A 172 4.24 -1.91 -8.14
CA LEU A 172 3.52 -0.85 -7.44
C LEU A 172 2.74 -1.38 -6.23
N SER A 173 2.03 -2.50 -6.37
CA SER A 173 1.31 -3.12 -5.25
C SER A 173 2.25 -3.54 -4.11
N GLY A 174 3.45 -4.06 -4.44
CA GLY A 174 4.47 -4.39 -3.45
C GLY A 174 5.00 -3.15 -2.72
N ILE A 175 5.23 -2.06 -3.45
CA ILE A 175 5.60 -0.75 -2.88
C ILE A 175 4.50 -0.27 -1.92
N LEU A 176 3.24 -0.24 -2.34
CA LEU A 176 2.15 0.20 -1.46
C LEU A 176 2.05 -0.68 -0.19
N ALA A 177 2.16 -2.00 -0.32
CA ALA A 177 2.16 -2.91 0.82
C ALA A 177 3.34 -2.71 1.77
N GLY A 178 4.55 -2.53 1.24
CA GLY A 178 5.73 -2.28 2.07
C GLY A 178 5.63 -0.94 2.83
N ALA A 179 5.06 0.08 2.19
CA ALA A 179 4.80 1.38 2.82
C ALA A 179 3.66 1.32 3.83
N HIS A 180 2.62 0.51 3.60
CA HIS A 180 1.57 0.25 4.58
C HIS A 180 2.16 -0.29 5.88
N LEU A 181 3.05 -1.29 5.78
CA LEU A 181 3.65 -1.92 6.95
C LEU A 181 4.65 -1.01 7.69
N ARG A 182 5.58 -0.37 6.96
CA ARG A 182 6.75 0.33 7.55
C ARG A 182 6.79 1.84 7.30
N GLY A 183 5.72 2.40 6.75
CA GLY A 183 5.62 3.79 6.33
C GLY A 183 6.46 4.11 5.09
N ALA A 184 6.19 5.29 4.50
CA ALA A 184 6.94 5.82 3.37
C ALA A 184 8.47 5.85 3.59
N SER A 185 8.92 6.21 4.81
CA SER A 185 10.36 6.29 5.12
C SER A 185 11.02 4.92 5.09
N GLY A 186 10.42 3.90 5.72
CA GLY A 186 10.96 2.55 5.76
C GLY A 186 11.06 1.94 4.36
N LEU A 187 10.08 2.20 3.50
CA LEU A 187 10.15 1.77 2.12
C LEU A 187 11.17 2.56 1.29
N ALA A 188 11.27 3.87 1.48
CA ALA A 188 12.27 4.67 0.79
C ALA A 188 13.70 4.22 1.14
N ASP A 189 13.96 3.91 2.41
CA ASP A 189 15.24 3.34 2.86
C ASP A 189 15.52 1.99 2.22
N LEU A 190 14.51 1.11 2.09
CA LEU A 190 14.66 -0.14 1.35
C LEU A 190 15.03 0.11 -0.12
N LEU A 191 14.29 0.98 -0.83
CA LEU A 191 14.52 1.24 -2.25
C LEU A 191 15.89 1.87 -2.53
N LEU A 192 16.30 2.82 -1.68
CA LEU A 192 17.53 3.60 -1.87
C LEU A 192 18.78 2.91 -1.34
N LYS A 193 18.66 2.13 -0.25
CA LYS A 193 19.80 1.65 0.54
C LYS A 193 19.78 0.13 0.78
N ASP A 194 18.80 -0.57 0.25
CA ASP A 194 18.57 -2.00 0.50
C ASP A 194 18.37 -2.34 1.99
N GLN A 195 17.94 -1.35 2.78
CA GLN A 195 17.76 -1.50 4.23
C GLN A 195 16.44 -2.20 4.54
N VAL A 196 16.53 -3.49 4.89
CA VAL A 196 15.39 -4.30 5.34
C VAL A 196 15.00 -3.90 6.76
N SER A 197 13.72 -3.65 6.98
CA SER A 197 13.13 -3.35 8.29
C SER A 197 12.00 -4.32 8.62
N ALA A 198 11.60 -4.37 9.89
CA ALA A 198 10.49 -5.17 10.37
C ALA A 198 9.58 -4.36 11.30
N ASP A 199 8.31 -4.76 11.41
CA ASP A 199 7.33 -4.21 12.34
C ASP A 199 7.56 -4.66 13.79
N GLU A 200 6.66 -4.26 14.68
CA GLU A 200 6.70 -4.56 16.11
C GLU A 200 6.45 -6.05 16.41
N PHE A 201 5.87 -6.79 15.47
CA PHE A 201 5.67 -8.24 15.53
C PHE A 201 6.82 -9.02 14.85
N GLY A 202 7.79 -8.34 14.26
CA GLY A 202 8.88 -8.95 13.52
C GLY A 202 8.50 -9.38 12.10
N THR A 203 7.43 -8.85 11.52
CA THR A 203 7.10 -9.06 10.10
C THR A 203 8.05 -8.24 9.24
N SER A 204 8.76 -8.89 8.32
CA SER A 204 9.70 -8.19 7.42
C SER A 204 8.97 -7.39 6.35
N ILE A 205 9.47 -6.20 6.01
CA ILE A 205 8.98 -5.40 4.88
C ILE A 205 9.02 -6.19 3.55
N LEU A 206 9.98 -7.08 3.42
CA LEU A 206 10.12 -7.92 2.22
C LEU A 206 9.05 -9.01 2.15
N GLU A 207 8.48 -9.46 3.27
CA GLU A 207 7.33 -10.36 3.26
C GLU A 207 6.14 -9.67 2.60
N TYR A 208 5.85 -8.41 2.96
CA TYR A 208 4.77 -7.64 2.34
C TYR A 208 5.02 -7.38 0.86
N ILE A 209 6.21 -6.92 0.50
CA ILE A 209 6.54 -6.63 -0.90
C ILE A 209 6.47 -7.91 -1.76
N SER A 210 6.90 -9.05 -1.23
CA SER A 210 6.86 -10.33 -1.94
C SER A 210 5.43 -10.89 -2.04
N GLU A 211 4.70 -10.94 -0.93
CA GLU A 211 3.38 -11.57 -0.84
C GLU A 211 2.29 -10.73 -1.49
N LEU A 212 2.45 -9.40 -1.49
CA LEU A 212 1.47 -8.45 -2.02
C LEU A 212 1.98 -7.71 -3.27
N GLY A 213 3.13 -8.10 -3.81
CA GLY A 213 3.59 -7.71 -5.14
C GLY A 213 2.84 -8.45 -6.26
N GLY A 214 2.83 -7.86 -7.46
CA GLY A 214 2.35 -8.50 -8.70
C GLY A 214 0.86 -8.32 -9.02
N TYR A 215 0.16 -7.42 -8.33
CA TYR A 215 -1.19 -7.01 -8.72
C TYR A 215 -1.11 -5.85 -9.71
N ASP A 216 -2.09 -5.78 -10.62
CA ASP A 216 -2.27 -4.67 -11.54
C ASP A 216 -2.88 -3.48 -10.78
N VAL A 217 -2.00 -2.54 -10.42
CA VAL A 217 -2.31 -1.35 -9.63
C VAL A 217 -1.67 -0.16 -10.32
N SER A 218 -2.38 0.96 -10.34
CA SER A 218 -1.95 2.21 -10.93
C SER A 218 -2.31 3.40 -10.02
N PRO A 219 -1.66 4.57 -10.16
CA PRO A 219 -1.99 5.74 -9.34
C PRO A 219 -3.46 6.17 -9.38
N VAL A 220 -4.14 6.00 -10.52
CA VAL A 220 -5.56 6.35 -10.64
C VAL A 220 -6.45 5.55 -9.68
N ASP A 221 -6.03 4.35 -9.27
CA ASP A 221 -6.79 3.52 -8.34
C ASP A 221 -6.89 4.15 -6.94
N PHE A 222 -5.92 4.96 -6.50
CA PHE A 222 -5.90 5.51 -5.14
C PHE A 222 -5.84 7.05 -5.08
N GLU A 223 -5.45 7.75 -6.14
CA GLU A 223 -5.41 9.22 -6.18
C GLU A 223 -6.77 9.85 -6.51
N ASN A 224 -7.60 9.16 -7.30
CA ASN A 224 -8.96 9.59 -7.63
C ASN A 224 -9.92 8.45 -7.27
N PRO A 225 -10.40 8.37 -6.02
CA PRO A 225 -11.42 7.39 -5.65
C PRO A 225 -12.75 7.86 -6.26
N GLY A 226 -12.92 7.65 -7.57
CA GLY A 226 -14.11 8.02 -8.31
C GLY A 226 -15.31 7.23 -7.78
N PHE A 227 -16.07 7.87 -6.91
CA PHE A 227 -17.42 7.50 -6.49
C PHE A 227 -18.23 8.77 -6.24
#